data_AF-A0A1S3PVS8-F1
#
_entry.id   AF-A0A1S3PVS8-F1
#
_cell.length_a   1.000
_cell.length_b   1.000
_cell.length_c   1.000
_cell.angle_alpha   90.00
_cell.angle_beta   90.00
_cell.angle_gamma   90.00
#
_symmetry.space_group_name_H-M   'P 1'
#
loop_
_entity.id
_entity.type
_entity.pdbx_description
1 polymer ?
#
loop_
_entity_poly.entity_id
_entity_poly.type
_entity_poly.pdbx_seq_one_letter_code
_entity_poly.pdbx_strand_id
1 'polypeptide(L)'
;TRLLLSVFFCAPLPHQEQELKLAADTVLCEVRKKQADAKRMLDILRSLEKLRKLRKEAASRKGIFPEKEADQAFDGLVERLRALIRKRTGVYGAEENALRVMLESEQEEERRRDLEKRQKKERERLLLRKREMDSMLFGDEMPPDHPLQPFREYYTQAERSLPALIQIRREWDLCLVSVDHPDGTTVPQDWVLPQCPTDEIWATALDRGDCLGP
;
A
#
# COMPACT_ATOMS: atom_id res chain seq x y z
N THR A 1 -2.93 1.64 -37.61
CA THR A 1 -1.92 2.48 -36.91
C THR A 1 -2.49 3.70 -36.17
N ARG A 2 -3.78 3.72 -35.82
CA ARG A 2 -4.34 4.65 -34.84
C ARG A 2 -5.40 3.88 -34.08
N LEU A 3 -5.21 3.68 -32.78
CA LEU A 3 -6.19 3.28 -31.74
C LEU A 3 -5.47 2.57 -30.58
N LEU A 4 -4.35 3.10 -30.09
CA LEU A 4 -3.74 2.67 -28.82
C LEU A 4 -3.08 3.87 -28.13
N LEU A 5 -3.84 4.95 -27.93
CA LEU A 5 -3.34 6.14 -27.22
C LEU A 5 -4.42 6.83 -26.37
N SER A 6 -5.43 6.08 -25.91
CA SER A 6 -6.48 6.62 -25.02
C SER A 6 -6.45 6.08 -23.60
N VAL A 7 -5.37 5.42 -23.17
CA VAL A 7 -5.23 4.92 -21.78
C VAL A 7 -3.99 5.50 -21.08
N PHE A 8 -3.41 6.57 -21.64
CA PHE A 8 -2.35 7.31 -20.95
C PHE A 8 -2.98 8.38 -20.06
N PHE A 9 -2.93 8.11 -18.76
CA PHE A 9 -2.80 9.12 -17.71
C PHE A 9 -3.96 10.12 -17.59
N CYS A 10 -5.06 9.66 -16.97
CA CYS A 10 -5.87 10.55 -16.15
C CYS A 10 -5.15 10.77 -14.80
N ALA A 11 -3.96 11.37 -14.84
CA ALA A 11 -3.45 12.05 -13.66
C ALA A 11 -4.06 13.45 -13.69
N PRO A 12 -4.71 13.92 -12.61
CA PRO A 12 -5.17 15.29 -12.56
C PRO A 12 -3.97 16.19 -12.81
N LEU A 13 -4.12 17.18 -13.69
CA LEU A 13 -3.08 18.17 -13.91
C LEU A 13 -2.85 18.91 -12.58
N PRO A 14 -1.61 19.31 -12.22
CA PRO A 14 -1.31 19.96 -10.93
C PRO A 14 -2.16 21.21 -10.66
N HIS A 15 -2.65 21.85 -11.73
CA HIS A 15 -3.60 22.97 -11.64
C HIS A 15 -4.97 22.56 -11.09
N GLN A 16 -5.49 21.40 -11.49
CA GLN A 16 -6.79 20.89 -11.02
C GLN A 16 -6.74 20.45 -9.55
N GLU A 17 -5.64 19.85 -9.10
CA GLU A 17 -5.46 19.48 -7.69
C GLU A 17 -5.38 20.72 -6.79
N GLN A 18 -4.70 21.77 -7.27
CA GLN A 18 -4.58 23.02 -6.54
C GLN A 18 -5.92 23.78 -6.49
N GLU A 19 -6.69 23.75 -7.57
CA GLU A 19 -8.06 24.29 -7.60
C GLU A 19 -9.01 23.55 -6.65
N LEU A 20 -8.92 22.22 -6.56
CA LEU A 20 -9.70 21.43 -5.62
C LEU A 20 -9.35 21.76 -4.16
N LYS A 21 -8.05 21.90 -3.84
CA LYS A 21 -7.59 22.34 -2.51
C LYS A 21 -8.12 23.74 -2.16
N LEU A 22 -8.03 24.69 -3.10
CA LEU A 22 -8.56 26.05 -2.91
C LEU A 22 -10.09 26.05 -2.72
N ALA A 23 -10.81 25.22 -3.45
CA ALA A 23 -12.25 25.06 -3.28
C ALA A 23 -12.58 24.52 -1.87
N ALA A 24 -11.86 23.50 -1.40
CA ALA A 24 -12.04 22.94 -0.07
C ALA A 24 -11.73 23.98 1.04
N ASP A 25 -10.65 24.74 0.90
CA ASP A 25 -10.28 25.81 1.83
C ASP A 25 -11.32 26.95 1.85
N THR A 26 -11.91 27.25 0.69
CA THR A 26 -12.98 28.26 0.57
C THR A 26 -14.20 27.82 1.36
N VAL A 27 -14.64 26.58 1.18
CA VAL A 27 -15.79 26.00 1.92
C VAL A 27 -15.51 25.98 3.43
N LEU A 28 -14.32 25.56 3.87
CA LEU A 28 -13.94 25.61 5.28
C LEU A 28 -13.95 27.04 5.85
N CYS A 29 -13.46 28.02 5.09
CA CYS A 29 -13.51 29.42 5.50
C CYS A 29 -14.96 29.92 5.65
N GLU A 30 -15.86 29.51 4.76
CA GLU A 30 -17.29 29.83 4.87
C GLU A 30 -17.92 29.22 6.12
N VAL A 31 -17.64 27.95 6.43
CA VAL A 31 -18.13 27.30 7.64
C VAL A 31 -17.63 28.02 8.90
N ARG A 32 -16.36 28.40 8.94
CA ARG A 32 -15.79 29.18 10.05
C ARG A 32 -16.44 30.56 10.20
N LYS A 33 -16.74 31.24 9.10
CA LYS A 33 -17.50 32.51 9.11
C LYS A 33 -18.90 32.29 9.71
N LYS A 34 -19.63 31.26 9.27
CA LYS A 34 -20.95 30.90 9.80
C LYS A 34 -20.90 30.60 11.31
N GLN A 35 -19.87 29.92 11.79
CA GLN A 35 -19.66 29.67 13.22
C GLN A 35 -19.38 30.97 14.00
N ALA A 36 -18.53 31.85 13.46
CA ALA A 36 -18.23 33.15 14.07
C ALA A 36 -19.48 34.04 14.16
N ASP A 37 -20.31 34.05 13.12
CA ASP A 37 -21.58 34.78 13.10
C ASP A 37 -22.56 34.23 14.14
N ALA A 38 -22.67 32.90 14.28
CA ALA A 38 -23.49 32.28 15.32
C ALA A 38 -23.04 32.69 16.74
N LYS A 39 -21.73 32.76 16.98
CA LYS A 39 -21.18 33.25 18.26
C LYS A 39 -21.52 34.73 18.48
N ARG A 40 -21.37 35.56 17.45
CA ARG A 40 -21.75 36.98 17.50
C ARG A 40 -23.23 37.17 17.82
N MET A 41 -24.12 36.36 17.23
CA MET A 41 -25.55 36.40 17.55
C MET A 41 -25.83 36.04 19.01
N LEU A 42 -25.13 35.07 19.59
CA LEU A 42 -25.24 34.74 21.02
C LEU A 42 -24.79 35.90 21.91
N ASP A 43 -23.71 36.59 21.55
CA ASP A 43 -23.23 37.74 22.30
C ASP A 43 -24.20 38.93 22.24
N ILE A 44 -24.88 39.13 21.11
CA ILE A 44 -25.98 40.11 20.98
C ILE A 44 -27.15 39.74 21.90
N LEU A 45 -27.57 38.47 21.95
CA LEU A 45 -28.65 38.06 22.88
C LEU A 45 -28.27 38.34 24.34
N ARG A 46 -27.02 38.06 24.73
CA ARG A 46 -26.51 38.36 26.08
C ARG A 46 -26.54 39.85 26.39
N SER A 47 -26.16 40.71 25.43
CA SER A 47 -26.19 42.16 25.65
C SER A 47 -27.62 42.69 25.75
N LEU A 48 -28.57 42.14 24.98
CA LEU A 48 -29.99 42.47 25.06
C LEU A 48 -30.59 42.13 26.42
N GLU A 49 -30.29 40.95 26.98
CA GLU A 49 -30.76 40.59 28.32
C GLU A 49 -30.19 41.50 29.40
N LYS A 50 -28.90 41.85 29.31
CA LYS A 50 -28.28 42.81 30.23
C LYS A 50 -28.97 44.16 30.16
N LEU A 51 -29.21 44.67 28.94
CA LEU A 51 -29.91 45.93 28.74
C LEU A 51 -31.34 45.89 29.32
N ARG A 52 -32.06 44.78 29.13
CA ARG A 52 -33.40 44.61 29.72
C ARG A 52 -33.34 44.60 31.25
N LYS A 53 -32.41 43.89 31.86
CA LYS A 53 -32.21 43.88 33.33
C LYS A 53 -31.96 45.29 33.87
N LEU A 54 -31.05 46.03 33.25
CA LEU A 54 -30.75 47.42 33.63
C LEU A 54 -31.99 48.33 33.52
N ARG A 55 -32.78 48.19 32.45
CA ARG A 55 -34.02 48.95 32.28
C ARG A 55 -35.06 48.61 33.34
N LYS A 56 -35.18 47.33 33.72
CA LYS A 56 -36.06 46.89 34.81
C LYS A 56 -35.63 47.49 36.15
N GLU A 57 -34.34 47.41 36.48
CA GLU A 57 -33.80 48.01 37.72
C GLU A 57 -34.03 49.53 37.78
N ALA A 58 -33.82 50.23 36.66
CA ALA A 58 -34.07 51.67 36.58
C ALA A 58 -35.56 52.02 36.74
N ALA A 59 -36.48 51.21 36.20
CA ALA A 59 -37.91 51.39 36.37
C ALA A 59 -38.35 51.11 37.83
N SER A 60 -37.85 50.03 38.44
CA SER A 60 -38.14 49.68 39.83
C SER A 60 -37.70 50.78 40.80
N ARG A 61 -36.55 51.44 40.56
CA ARG A 61 -36.11 52.60 41.36
C ARG A 61 -37.07 53.80 41.27
N LYS A 62 -37.85 53.90 40.18
CA LYS A 62 -38.90 54.91 39.99
C LYS A 62 -40.27 54.43 40.47
N GLY A 63 -40.36 53.25 41.09
CA GLY A 63 -41.62 52.64 41.54
C GLY A 63 -42.46 52.02 40.41
N ILE A 64 -41.93 51.91 39.20
CA ILE A 64 -42.63 51.36 38.03
C ILE A 64 -42.21 49.90 37.85
N PHE A 65 -43.16 48.97 37.92
CA PHE A 65 -42.92 47.55 37.72
C PHE A 65 -43.51 47.08 36.38
N PRO A 66 -42.68 46.61 35.43
CA PRO A 66 -43.17 46.04 34.18
C PRO A 66 -44.03 44.80 34.42
N GLU A 67 -44.95 44.54 33.49
CA GLU A 67 -45.86 43.39 33.54
C GLU A 67 -45.11 42.06 33.43
N LYS A 68 -45.48 41.09 34.28
CA LYS A 68 -44.81 39.78 34.38
C LYS A 68 -44.91 38.96 33.09
N GLU A 69 -46.02 39.09 32.36
CA GLU A 69 -46.26 38.36 31.11
C GLU A 69 -45.32 38.82 29.99
N ALA A 70 -45.06 40.13 29.90
CA ALA A 70 -44.10 40.69 28.94
C ALA A 70 -42.66 40.22 29.21
N ASP A 71 -42.31 39.95 30.47
CA ASP A 71 -41.01 39.38 30.84
C ASP A 71 -40.91 37.90 30.46
N GLN A 72 -41.93 37.11 30.78
CA GLN A 72 -41.97 35.70 30.40
C GLN A 72 -41.94 35.53 28.87
N ALA A 73 -42.65 36.38 28.13
CA ALA A 73 -42.64 36.37 26.67
C ALA A 73 -41.24 36.69 26.10
N PHE A 74 -40.52 37.65 26.70
CA PHE A 74 -39.16 37.98 26.30
C PHE A 74 -38.19 36.83 26.59
N ASP A 75 -38.20 36.31 27.82
CA ASP A 75 -37.32 35.22 28.23
C ASP A 75 -37.56 33.97 27.36
N GLY A 76 -38.83 33.64 27.10
CA GLY A 76 -39.19 32.55 26.20
C GLY A 76 -38.71 32.75 24.76
N LEU A 77 -38.78 33.98 24.23
CA LEU A 77 -38.26 34.27 22.89
C LEU A 77 -36.73 34.16 22.82
N VAL A 78 -36.03 34.71 23.81
CA VAL A 78 -34.56 34.62 23.91
C VAL A 78 -34.10 33.17 24.02
N GLU A 79 -34.76 32.35 24.83
CA GLU A 79 -34.44 30.93 24.94
C GLU A 79 -34.69 30.17 23.64
N ARG A 80 -35.80 30.43 22.94
CA ARG A 80 -36.03 29.84 21.61
C ARG A 80 -34.92 30.20 20.62
N LEU A 81 -34.52 31.47 20.58
CA LEU A 81 -33.43 31.92 19.70
C LEU A 81 -32.09 31.29 20.08
N ARG A 82 -31.77 31.18 21.37
CA ARG A 82 -30.58 30.47 21.87
C ARG A 82 -30.58 29.01 21.43
N ALA A 83 -31.69 28.31 21.58
CA ALA A 83 -31.82 26.92 21.20
C ALA A 83 -31.57 26.74 19.68
N LEU A 84 -32.16 27.61 18.85
CA LEU A 84 -31.94 27.61 17.41
C LEU A 84 -30.47 27.87 17.04
N ILE A 85 -29.82 28.85 17.68
CA ILE A 85 -28.42 29.15 17.41
C ILE A 85 -27.53 27.98 17.84
N ARG A 86 -27.74 27.40 19.03
CA ARG A 86 -27.01 26.20 19.49
C ARG A 86 -27.14 25.04 18.51
N LYS A 87 -28.35 24.78 18.01
CA LYS A 87 -28.59 23.74 17.00
C LYS A 87 -27.79 23.99 15.72
N ARG A 88 -27.81 25.23 15.20
CA ARG A 88 -27.02 25.61 14.01
C ARG A 88 -25.51 25.51 14.26
N THR A 89 -25.02 25.94 15.42
CA THR A 89 -23.60 25.80 15.80
C THR A 89 -23.18 24.33 15.82
N GLY A 90 -24.02 23.43 16.32
CA GLY A 90 -23.77 21.99 16.26
C GLY A 90 -23.63 21.46 14.83
N VAL A 91 -24.51 21.89 13.92
CA VAL A 91 -24.46 21.51 12.50
C VAL A 91 -23.17 22.01 11.84
N TYR A 92 -22.80 23.28 12.03
CA TYR A 92 -21.56 23.82 11.46
C TYR A 92 -20.30 23.18 12.04
N GLY A 93 -20.33 22.76 13.30
CA GLY A 93 -19.23 22.00 13.91
C GLY A 93 -19.08 20.61 13.31
N ALA A 94 -20.19 19.91 13.07
CA ALA A 94 -20.19 18.61 12.41
C ALA A 94 -19.72 18.71 10.95
N GLU A 95 -20.16 19.74 10.23
CA GLU A 95 -19.73 20.03 8.85
C GLU A 95 -18.22 20.29 8.78
N GLU A 96 -17.66 21.16 9.64
CA GLU A 96 -16.22 21.40 9.69
C GLU A 96 -15.43 20.12 10.02
N ASN A 97 -15.91 19.33 10.98
CA ASN A 97 -15.24 18.10 11.36
C ASN A 97 -15.24 17.07 10.22
N ALA A 98 -16.36 16.92 9.50
CA ALA A 98 -16.46 16.05 8.34
C ALA A 98 -15.48 16.46 7.24
N LEU A 99 -15.42 17.76 6.91
CA LEU A 99 -14.50 18.30 5.91
C LEU A 99 -13.03 18.06 6.30
N ARG A 100 -12.69 18.22 7.59
CA ARG A 100 -11.33 17.96 8.09
C ARG A 100 -10.93 16.50 7.94
N VAL A 101 -11.80 15.57 8.34
CA VAL A 101 -11.54 14.12 8.20
C VAL A 101 -11.36 13.73 6.74
N MET A 102 -12.18 14.28 5.84
CA MET A 102 -12.05 14.01 4.40
C MET A 102 -10.67 14.45 3.87
N LEU A 103 -10.23 15.66 4.19
CA LEU A 103 -8.91 16.16 3.78
C LEU A 103 -7.75 15.34 4.34
N GLU A 104 -7.81 14.98 5.62
CA GLU A 104 -6.80 14.13 6.28
C GLU A 104 -6.74 12.74 5.62
N SER A 105 -7.90 12.14 5.34
CA SER A 105 -7.99 10.83 4.70
C SER A 105 -7.45 10.82 3.28
N GLU A 106 -7.68 11.90 2.51
CA GLU A 106 -7.17 12.03 1.15
C GLU A 106 -5.65 12.20 1.14
N GLN A 107 -5.10 12.99 2.07
CA GLN A 107 -3.66 13.14 2.21
C GLN A 107 -2.97 11.84 2.66
N GLU A 108 -3.64 11.05 3.50
CA GLU A 108 -3.14 9.74 3.92
C GLU A 108 -3.19 8.71 2.78
N GLU A 109 -4.27 8.71 1.99
CA GLU A 109 -4.37 7.89 0.76
C GLU A 109 -3.26 8.23 -0.24
N GLU A 110 -2.99 9.51 -0.47
CA GLU A 110 -1.93 9.96 -1.37
C GLU A 110 -0.56 9.45 -0.92
N ARG A 111 -0.26 9.59 0.38
CA ARG A 111 0.97 9.03 0.99
C ARG A 111 1.06 7.51 0.80
N ARG A 112 -0.04 6.77 1.02
CA ARG A 112 -0.09 5.31 0.82
C ARG A 112 0.21 4.94 -0.64
N ARG A 113 -0.44 5.61 -1.60
CA ARG A 113 -0.24 5.38 -3.05
C ARG A 113 1.21 5.64 -3.46
N ASP A 114 1.84 6.67 -2.90
CA ASP A 114 3.24 6.98 -3.22
C ASP A 114 4.22 5.95 -2.66
N LEU A 115 3.97 5.43 -1.44
CA LEU A 115 4.75 4.32 -0.89
C LEU A 115 4.59 3.06 -1.75
N GLU A 116 3.37 2.71 -2.13
CA GLU A 116 3.10 1.56 -3.00
C GLU A 116 3.78 1.69 -4.37
N LYS A 117 3.75 2.87 -5.00
CA LYS A 117 4.47 3.15 -6.25
C LYS A 117 5.98 2.97 -6.08
N ARG A 118 6.56 3.44 -4.97
CA ARG A 118 7.99 3.29 -4.69
C ARG A 118 8.37 1.82 -4.51
N GLN A 119 7.59 1.08 -3.73
CA GLN A 119 7.81 -0.35 -3.53
C GLN A 119 7.67 -1.13 -4.84
N LYS A 120 6.68 -0.80 -5.67
CA LYS A 120 6.51 -1.43 -6.99
C LYS A 120 7.72 -1.17 -7.89
N LYS A 121 8.18 0.08 -7.98
CA LYS A 121 9.38 0.44 -8.76
C LYS A 121 10.63 -0.27 -8.26
N GLU A 122 10.78 -0.39 -6.95
CA GLU A 122 11.90 -1.12 -6.35
C GLU A 122 11.85 -2.62 -6.70
N ARG A 123 10.68 -3.26 -6.56
CA ARG A 123 10.47 -4.66 -6.96
C ARG A 123 10.77 -4.87 -8.44
N GLU A 124 10.28 -3.98 -9.31
CA GLU A 124 10.56 -4.02 -10.76
C GLU A 124 12.06 -3.88 -11.05
N ARG A 125 12.75 -2.97 -10.36
CA ARG A 125 14.21 -2.79 -10.48
C ARG A 125 14.98 -4.03 -10.03
N LEU A 126 14.57 -4.67 -8.93
CA LEU A 126 15.18 -5.90 -8.44
C LEU A 126 14.95 -7.06 -9.43
N LEU A 127 13.74 -7.19 -9.98
CA LEU A 127 13.43 -8.18 -10.99
C LEU A 127 14.25 -7.98 -12.27
N LEU A 128 14.41 -6.72 -12.71
CA LEU A 128 15.23 -6.41 -13.88
C LEU A 128 16.70 -6.79 -13.64
N ARG A 129 17.27 -6.39 -12.51
CA ARG A 129 18.64 -6.78 -12.13
C ARG A 129 18.83 -8.29 -12.07
N LYS A 130 17.83 -9.02 -11.54
CA LYS A 130 17.88 -10.48 -11.51
C LYS A 130 17.93 -11.04 -12.93
N ARG A 131 17.07 -10.57 -13.85
CA ARG A 131 17.08 -11.00 -15.25
C ARG A 131 18.40 -10.69 -15.96
N GLU A 132 18.96 -9.51 -15.72
CA GLU A 132 20.28 -9.13 -16.25
C GLU A 132 21.36 -10.09 -15.76
N MET A 133 21.37 -10.40 -14.45
CA MET A 133 22.31 -11.34 -13.86
C MET A 133 22.11 -12.76 -14.40
N ASP A 134 20.88 -13.23 -14.51
CA ASP A 134 20.55 -14.56 -15.05
C ASP A 134 21.02 -14.67 -16.52
N SER A 135 20.81 -13.62 -17.32
CA SER A 135 21.31 -13.56 -18.71
C SER A 135 22.85 -13.56 -18.77
N MET A 136 23.54 -12.82 -17.89
CA MET A 136 25.01 -12.82 -17.86
C MET A 136 25.62 -14.18 -17.45
N LEU A 137 24.96 -14.91 -16.55
CA LEU A 137 25.45 -16.19 -16.02
C LEU A 137 25.08 -17.39 -16.91
N PHE A 138 23.87 -17.39 -17.46
CA PHE A 138 23.29 -18.56 -18.14
C PHE A 138 22.97 -18.32 -19.62
N GLY A 139 23.18 -17.10 -20.11
CA GLY A 139 22.78 -16.67 -21.44
C GLY A 139 21.30 -16.30 -21.53
N ASP A 140 20.91 -15.76 -22.68
CA ASP A 140 19.51 -15.40 -22.95
C ASP A 140 18.63 -16.63 -23.12
N GLU A 141 17.32 -16.45 -22.88
CA GLU A 141 16.38 -17.52 -23.18
C GLU A 141 16.39 -17.88 -24.65
N MET A 142 16.73 -19.13 -24.91
CA MET A 142 16.77 -19.69 -26.25
C MET A 142 15.36 -19.69 -26.89
N PRO A 143 15.23 -19.28 -28.16
CA PRO A 143 13.94 -19.29 -28.87
C PRO A 143 13.30 -20.69 -28.90
N PRO A 144 11.96 -20.79 -28.90
CA PRO A 144 11.26 -22.08 -28.91
C PRO A 144 11.67 -23.01 -30.06
N ASP A 145 11.98 -22.44 -31.23
CA ASP A 145 12.34 -23.19 -32.45
C ASP A 145 13.84 -23.47 -32.59
N HIS A 146 14.63 -23.26 -31.52
CA HIS A 146 16.07 -23.44 -31.59
C HIS A 146 16.46 -24.93 -31.74
N PRO A 147 17.42 -25.29 -32.61
CA PRO A 147 17.82 -26.70 -32.81
C PRO A 147 18.25 -27.45 -31.54
N LEU A 148 18.73 -26.74 -30.52
CA LEU A 148 19.12 -27.31 -29.22
C LEU A 148 17.97 -27.42 -28.21
N GLN A 149 16.74 -27.03 -28.56
CA GLN A 149 15.58 -27.07 -27.67
C GLN A 149 15.32 -28.46 -27.08
N PRO A 150 15.37 -29.58 -27.86
CA PRO A 150 15.15 -30.91 -27.30
C PRO A 150 16.18 -31.30 -26.23
N PHE A 151 17.44 -30.88 -26.38
CA PHE A 151 18.47 -31.14 -25.38
C PHE A 151 18.21 -30.35 -24.09
N ARG A 152 17.80 -29.08 -24.22
CA ARG A 152 17.44 -28.26 -23.06
C ARG A 152 16.26 -28.85 -22.31
N GLU A 153 15.25 -29.34 -23.02
CA GLU A 153 14.08 -30.00 -22.41
C GLU A 153 14.47 -31.27 -21.69
N TYR A 154 15.35 -32.09 -22.25
CA TYR A 154 15.89 -33.28 -21.60
C TYR A 154 16.60 -32.94 -20.27
N TYR A 155 17.47 -31.92 -20.24
CA TYR A 155 18.19 -31.56 -19.01
C TYR A 155 17.33 -30.79 -17.99
N THR A 156 16.26 -30.11 -18.43
CA THR A 156 15.36 -29.33 -17.55
C THR A 156 14.06 -30.05 -17.20
N GLN A 157 13.87 -31.31 -17.63
CA GLN A 157 12.65 -32.07 -17.42
C GLN A 157 12.24 -32.19 -15.94
N ALA A 158 13.23 -32.25 -15.04
CA ALA A 158 13.03 -32.32 -13.60
C ALA A 158 12.37 -31.07 -13.01
N GLU A 159 12.60 -29.89 -13.60
CA GLU A 159 12.02 -28.62 -13.16
C GLU A 159 10.53 -28.53 -13.51
N ARG A 160 10.11 -29.25 -14.54
CA ARG A 160 8.75 -29.19 -15.12
C ARG A 160 7.88 -30.38 -14.71
N SER A 161 8.48 -31.48 -14.25
CA SER A 161 7.77 -32.74 -13.97
C SER A 161 8.33 -33.44 -12.74
N LEU A 162 7.52 -33.54 -11.68
CA LEU A 162 7.86 -34.28 -10.46
C LEU A 162 8.18 -35.77 -10.74
N PRO A 163 7.43 -36.50 -11.58
CA PRO A 163 7.81 -37.86 -11.97
C PRO A 163 9.19 -37.95 -12.60
N ALA A 164 9.56 -36.99 -13.47
CA ALA A 164 10.87 -36.97 -14.11
C ALA A 164 11.98 -36.72 -13.08
N LEU A 165 11.77 -35.80 -12.12
CA LEU A 165 12.70 -35.58 -11.01
C LEU A 165 12.91 -36.86 -10.18
N ILE A 166 11.84 -37.56 -9.82
CA ILE A 166 11.90 -38.81 -9.06
C ILE A 166 12.65 -39.88 -9.85
N GLN A 167 12.37 -40.01 -11.15
CA GLN A 167 13.02 -40.98 -12.03
C GLN A 167 14.52 -40.71 -12.15
N ILE A 168 14.92 -39.47 -12.46
CA ILE A 168 16.33 -39.06 -12.49
C ILE A 168 17.00 -39.40 -11.16
N ARG A 169 16.36 -39.09 -10.03
CA ARG A 169 16.93 -39.38 -8.72
C ARG A 169 17.13 -40.89 -8.50
N ARG A 170 16.15 -41.72 -8.87
CA ARG A 170 16.26 -43.18 -8.79
C ARG A 170 17.41 -43.69 -9.64
N GLU A 171 17.56 -43.21 -10.87
CA GLU A 171 18.67 -43.56 -11.76
C GLU A 171 20.03 -43.22 -11.14
N TRP A 172 20.17 -42.06 -10.50
CA TRP A 172 21.37 -41.69 -9.75
C TRP A 172 21.60 -42.59 -8.53
N ASP A 173 20.55 -42.98 -7.81
CA ASP A 173 20.66 -43.85 -6.64
C ASP A 173 21.16 -45.26 -7.02
N LEU A 174 20.89 -45.74 -8.25
CA LEU A 174 21.45 -47.01 -8.77
C LEU A 174 22.97 -46.98 -8.94
N CYS A 175 23.58 -45.80 -9.01
CA CYS A 175 25.04 -45.63 -9.04
C CYS A 175 25.68 -45.62 -7.65
N LEU A 176 24.88 -45.59 -6.58
CA LEU A 176 25.34 -45.49 -5.19
C LEU A 176 25.17 -46.79 -4.40
N VAL A 177 24.53 -47.82 -4.98
CA VAL A 177 24.36 -49.13 -4.33
C VAL A 177 25.64 -49.97 -4.42
N SER A 178 25.74 -51.00 -3.56
CA SER A 178 26.88 -51.93 -3.58
C SER A 178 27.06 -52.56 -4.96
N VAL A 179 28.30 -52.91 -5.30
CA VAL A 179 28.66 -53.60 -6.56
C VAL A 179 27.89 -54.92 -6.72
N ASP A 180 27.51 -55.55 -5.61
CA ASP A 180 26.77 -56.81 -5.58
C ASP A 180 25.24 -56.64 -5.74
N HIS A 181 24.74 -55.41 -5.88
CA HIS A 181 23.31 -55.16 -6.03
C HIS A 181 22.86 -55.49 -7.47
N PRO A 182 21.80 -56.30 -7.66
CA PRO A 182 21.42 -56.81 -8.98
C PRO A 182 21.01 -55.71 -9.97
N ASP A 183 20.40 -54.62 -9.47
CA ASP A 183 20.02 -53.45 -10.29
C ASP A 183 21.05 -52.31 -10.22
N GLY A 184 22.18 -52.54 -9.53
CA GLY A 184 23.23 -51.54 -9.40
C GLY A 184 23.95 -51.31 -10.71
N THR A 185 24.33 -50.06 -10.99
CA THR A 185 25.11 -49.72 -12.19
C THR A 185 26.33 -48.91 -11.76
N THR A 186 27.52 -49.20 -12.28
CA THR A 186 28.70 -48.39 -11.97
C THR A 186 28.78 -47.15 -12.87
N VAL A 187 29.25 -46.03 -12.31
CA VAL A 187 29.57 -44.84 -13.11
C VAL A 187 30.68 -45.22 -14.10
N PRO A 188 30.52 -44.94 -15.41
CA PRO A 188 31.54 -45.24 -16.41
C PRO A 188 32.89 -44.61 -16.02
N GLN A 189 33.93 -45.44 -15.90
CA GLN A 189 35.27 -44.99 -15.48
C GLN A 189 35.89 -43.98 -16.45
N ASP A 190 35.49 -44.00 -17.72
CA ASP A 190 36.02 -43.14 -18.78
C ASP A 190 35.37 -41.75 -18.86
N TRP A 191 34.34 -41.46 -18.06
CA TRP A 191 33.65 -40.17 -18.10
C TRP A 191 34.38 -39.04 -17.38
N VAL A 192 35.21 -39.37 -16.40
CA VAL A 192 36.03 -38.40 -15.67
C VAL A 192 37.43 -38.98 -15.55
N LEU A 193 38.32 -38.60 -16.45
CA LEU A 193 39.73 -38.94 -16.33
C LEU A 193 40.33 -38.09 -15.19
N PRO A 194 40.72 -38.70 -14.06
CA PRO A 194 41.35 -37.96 -12.98
C PRO A 194 42.66 -37.37 -13.49
N GLN A 195 42.94 -36.13 -13.11
CA GLN A 195 44.26 -35.55 -13.34
C GLN A 195 45.32 -36.36 -12.58
N CYS A 196 46.56 -36.33 -13.06
CA CYS A 196 47.67 -36.96 -12.36
C CYS A 196 47.69 -36.47 -10.90
N PRO A 197 47.70 -37.39 -9.91
CA PRO A 197 47.60 -37.02 -8.51
C PRO A 197 48.75 -36.08 -8.13
N THR A 198 48.41 -34.98 -7.47
CA THR A 198 49.36 -33.94 -7.06
C THR A 198 50.05 -34.25 -5.73
N ASP A 199 49.58 -35.26 -4.99
CA ASP A 199 50.15 -35.72 -3.72
C ASP A 199 49.85 -37.20 -3.49
N GLU A 200 50.62 -37.85 -2.61
CA GLU A 200 50.52 -39.26 -2.25
C GLU A 200 49.13 -39.60 -1.69
N ILE A 201 48.53 -38.72 -0.90
CA ILE A 201 47.17 -38.91 -0.37
C ILE A 201 46.15 -39.00 -1.51
N TRP A 202 46.27 -38.14 -2.54
CA TRP A 202 45.40 -38.17 -3.71
C TRP A 202 45.62 -39.41 -4.57
N ALA A 203 46.87 -39.88 -4.68
CA ALA A 203 47.20 -41.10 -5.40
C ALA A 203 46.49 -42.33 -4.78
N THR A 204 46.42 -42.42 -3.45
CA THR A 204 45.70 -43.51 -2.78
C THR A 204 44.19 -43.55 -3.06
N ALA A 205 43.58 -42.43 -3.46
CA ALA A 205 42.16 -42.38 -3.80
C ALA A 205 41.85 -42.85 -5.24
N LEU A 206 42.87 -42.84 -6.12
CA LEU A 206 42.80 -43.35 -7.49
C LEU A 206 43.15 -44.84 -7.56
N ASP A 207 43.91 -45.34 -6.58
CA ASP A 207 44.31 -46.73 -6.48
C ASP A 207 43.14 -47.57 -5.95
N ARG A 208 42.36 -48.15 -6.86
CA ARG A 208 41.37 -49.18 -6.51
C ARG A 208 41.93 -50.52 -6.95
N GLY A 209 42.34 -51.29 -5.96
CA GLY A 209 42.88 -52.64 -6.13
C GLY A 209 42.04 -53.48 -7.07
N ASP A 210 42.76 -54.20 -7.93
CA ASP A 210 42.47 -55.54 -8.44
C ASP A 210 41.02 -56.00 -8.21
N CYS A 211 40.12 -55.59 -9.10
CA CYS A 211 39.04 -56.49 -9.50
C CYS A 211 39.68 -57.55 -10.41
N LEU A 212 40.21 -58.59 -9.75
CA LEU A 212 40.46 -59.95 -10.25
C LEU A 212 39.40 -60.30 -11.30
N GLY A 213 39.71 -60.28 -12.60
CA GLY A 213 40.35 -61.34 -13.38
C GLY A 213 39.36 -61.85 -14.45
N PRO A 214 39.70 -62.94 -15.16
CA PRO A 214 40.42 -62.99 -16.45
C PRO A 214 39.66 -62.39 -17.67
#